data_AF-A0A4Z0A2N6-F1
#
_entry.id   AF-A0A4Z0A2N6-F1
#
_cell.length_a   1.000
_cell.length_b   1.000
_cell.length_c   1.000
_cell.angle_alpha   90.00
_cell.angle_beta   90.00
_cell.angle_gamma   90.00
#
_symmetry.space_group_name_H-M   'P 1'
#
loop_
_entity.id
_entity.type
_entity.pdbx_description
1 polymer ?
#
loop_
_entity_poly.entity_id
_entity_poly.type
_entity_poly.pdbx_seq_one_letter_code
_entity_poly.pdbx_strand_id
1 'polypeptide(L)'
;MSNASPTLIFPNRIPAQAYPPKTIKTPTAIIHTAYSYASPPQKPQDGNWTRFVCVSDTHQRVFPVPTGDVLLHSGDLTNTGQFEGAKITAEWIYQMSHPIKIVIAGNHDLSFHRDWYQTNYYRWHRQKEDSAEILDLFTGTNARESGIVYLEDELYEFETRAGGRKWTVFGSPWTPDFWNWAFNYKRGREADDLVSTFTEADILSGTTS
;
A
#
# COMPACT_ATOMS: atom_id res chain seq x y z
N MET A 1 26.68 -8.19 18.33
CA MET A 1 25.53 -8.96 18.85
C MET A 1 24.55 -9.07 17.70
N SER A 2 24.13 -10.28 17.33
CA SER A 2 23.34 -10.52 16.12
C SER A 2 21.92 -9.94 16.26
N ASN A 3 21.59 -8.92 15.47
CA ASN A 3 20.22 -8.46 15.28
C ASN A 3 19.49 -9.49 14.41
N ALA A 4 19.00 -10.58 15.03
CA ALA A 4 18.00 -11.40 14.37
C ALA A 4 16.74 -10.54 14.23
N SER A 5 16.41 -10.13 13.01
CA SER A 5 15.13 -9.50 12.71
C SER A 5 14.02 -10.48 13.10
N PRO A 6 13.02 -10.08 13.89
CA PRO A 6 11.93 -10.97 14.26
C PRO A 6 11.20 -11.44 13.00
N THR A 7 11.30 -12.74 12.71
CA THR A 7 10.53 -13.37 11.64
C THR A 7 9.07 -13.42 12.08
N LEU A 8 8.17 -12.74 11.38
CA LEU A 8 6.74 -12.87 11.63
C LEU A 8 6.30 -14.29 11.27
N ILE A 9 6.02 -15.10 12.28
CA ILE A 9 5.45 -16.44 12.09
C ILE A 9 3.94 -16.27 11.94
N PHE A 10 3.41 -16.47 10.73
CA PHE A 10 1.97 -16.41 10.46
C PHE A 10 1.28 -17.62 11.10
N PRO A 11 0.52 -17.46 12.21
CA PRO A 11 0.00 -18.58 13.00
C PRO A 11 -1.15 -19.31 12.28
N ASN A 12 -1.81 -18.64 11.33
CA ASN A 12 -2.89 -19.20 10.54
C ASN A 12 -2.46 -19.28 9.07
N ARG A 13 -1.85 -20.40 8.67
CA ARG A 13 -1.80 -20.74 7.25
C ARG A 13 -3.24 -21.00 6.79
N ILE A 14 -3.86 -20.02 6.14
CA ILE A 14 -5.12 -20.24 5.43
C ILE A 14 -4.86 -21.43 4.47
N PRO A 15 -5.69 -22.49 4.49
CA PRO A 15 -5.52 -23.61 3.57
C PRO A 15 -5.45 -23.08 2.13
N ALA A 16 -4.41 -23.45 1.40
CA ALA A 16 -4.24 -23.04 0.02
C ALA A 16 -5.37 -23.64 -0.82
N GLN A 17 -6.45 -22.90 -1.03
CA GLN A 17 -7.51 -23.34 -1.92
C GLN A 17 -7.04 -23.08 -3.36
N ALA A 18 -6.48 -24.11 -3.98
CA ALA A 18 -6.04 -24.06 -5.37
C ALA A 18 -7.25 -24.18 -6.29
N TYR A 19 -7.77 -23.05 -6.75
CA TYR A 19 -8.70 -23.03 -7.87
C TYR A 19 -7.90 -23.10 -9.18
N PRO A 20 -8.29 -23.95 -10.16
CA PRO A 20 -7.68 -23.88 -11.48
C PRO A 20 -7.85 -22.47 -12.03
N PRO A 21 -6.79 -21.85 -12.59
CA PRO A 21 -6.86 -20.46 -12.94
C PRO A 21 -7.81 -20.22 -14.10
N LYS A 22 -8.94 -19.56 -13.82
CA LYS A 22 -9.83 -19.06 -14.86
C LYS A 22 -9.08 -17.95 -15.59
N THR A 23 -8.67 -18.25 -16.82
CA THR A 23 -7.80 -17.37 -17.62
C THR A 23 -8.58 -16.84 -18.82
N ILE A 24 -8.62 -15.52 -18.96
CA ILE A 24 -9.20 -14.81 -20.09
C ILE A 24 -8.04 -14.24 -20.91
N LYS A 25 -8.00 -14.54 -22.21
CA LYS A 25 -6.98 -14.01 -23.12
C LYS A 25 -7.61 -13.04 -24.09
N THR A 26 -7.01 -11.86 -24.23
CA THR A 26 -7.29 -10.89 -25.29
C THR A 26 -6.02 -10.73 -26.14
N PRO A 27 -6.08 -10.04 -27.29
CA PRO A 27 -4.87 -9.73 -28.06
C PRO A 27 -3.81 -8.93 -27.28
N THR A 28 -4.21 -8.23 -26.22
CA THR A 28 -3.35 -7.31 -25.46
C THR A 28 -3.16 -7.67 -23.99
N ALA A 29 -3.91 -8.65 -23.46
CA ALA A 29 -3.89 -8.98 -22.04
C ALA A 29 -4.19 -10.46 -21.76
N ILE A 30 -3.65 -10.93 -20.63
CA ILE A 30 -4.01 -12.21 -20.03
C ILE A 30 -4.48 -11.92 -18.61
N ILE A 31 -5.74 -12.27 -18.32
CA ILE A 31 -6.37 -12.01 -17.02
C ILE A 31 -6.57 -13.35 -16.33
N HIS A 32 -5.96 -13.54 -15.16
CA HIS A 32 -6.19 -14.70 -14.30
C HIS A 32 -7.13 -14.29 -13.16
N THR A 33 -8.38 -14.74 -13.20
CA THR A 33 -9.40 -14.35 -12.21
C THR A 33 -9.44 -15.30 -11.00
N ALA A 34 -8.66 -16.37 -11.01
CA ALA A 34 -8.46 -17.26 -9.88
C ALA A 34 -7.03 -17.80 -9.96
N TYR A 35 -6.34 -17.89 -8.83
CA TYR A 35 -5.06 -18.59 -8.69
C TYR A 35 -4.75 -18.75 -7.20
N SER A 36 -3.87 -19.69 -6.86
CA SER A 36 -3.32 -19.75 -5.52
C SER A 36 -2.24 -18.67 -5.37
N TYR A 37 -2.31 -17.84 -4.33
CA TYR A 37 -1.26 -16.86 -4.03
C TYR A 37 0.10 -17.53 -3.79
N ALA A 38 0.11 -18.80 -3.37
CA ALA A 38 1.33 -19.59 -3.18
C ALA A 38 1.96 -20.05 -4.51
N SER A 39 1.21 -19.98 -5.61
CA SER A 39 1.67 -20.33 -6.95
C SER A 39 1.05 -19.36 -7.96
N PRO A 40 1.48 -18.09 -7.96
CA PRO A 40 0.94 -17.09 -8.87
C PRO A 40 1.27 -17.47 -10.33
N PRO A 41 0.46 -17.05 -11.31
CA PRO A 41 0.71 -17.32 -12.72
C PRO A 41 2.12 -16.89 -13.11
N GLN A 42 2.83 -17.71 -13.90
CA GLN A 42 4.21 -17.39 -14.27
C GLN A 42 4.29 -16.09 -15.06
N LYS A 43 5.32 -15.30 -14.77
CA LYS A 43 5.63 -14.09 -15.53
C LYS A 43 6.12 -14.52 -16.93
N PRO A 44 5.69 -13.85 -18.01
CA PRO A 44 6.23 -14.15 -19.34
C PRO A 44 7.76 -14.00 -19.37
N GLN A 45 8.43 -14.87 -20.12
CA GLN A 45 9.89 -15.04 -20.06
C GLN A 45 10.69 -14.10 -20.98
N ASP A 46 10.02 -13.27 -21.79
CA ASP A 46 10.69 -12.34 -22.72
C ASP A 46 11.44 -11.19 -22.00
N GLY A 47 11.31 -11.09 -20.67
CA GLY A 47 12.05 -10.13 -19.84
C GLY A 47 11.53 -8.70 -19.87
N ASN A 48 10.41 -8.43 -20.56
CA ASN A 48 9.87 -7.08 -20.78
C ASN A 48 8.64 -6.76 -19.92
N TRP A 49 8.34 -7.59 -18.93
CA TRP A 49 7.16 -7.44 -18.07
C TRP A 49 7.55 -6.89 -16.71
N THR A 50 6.62 -6.15 -16.10
CA THR A 50 6.65 -5.78 -14.68
C THR A 50 5.45 -6.40 -13.99
N ARG A 51 5.68 -7.06 -12.85
CA ARG A 51 4.64 -7.63 -12.00
C ARG A 51 4.38 -6.70 -10.82
N PHE A 52 3.24 -6.04 -10.86
CA PHE A 52 2.68 -5.34 -9.73
C PHE A 52 1.88 -6.32 -8.86
N VAL A 53 2.03 -6.21 -7.55
CA VAL A 53 1.20 -6.88 -6.55
C VAL A 53 0.47 -5.79 -5.78
N CYS A 54 -0.84 -5.72 -5.95
CA CYS A 54 -1.66 -4.68 -5.35
C CYS A 54 -2.39 -5.24 -4.12
N VAL A 55 -2.31 -4.51 -3.01
CA VAL A 55 -2.96 -4.82 -1.74
C VAL A 55 -3.58 -3.52 -1.21
N SER A 56 -4.64 -3.62 -0.43
CA SER A 56 -5.34 -2.49 0.19
C SER A 56 -6.08 -2.98 1.44
N ASP A 57 -6.50 -2.06 2.30
CA ASP A 57 -7.49 -2.34 3.37
C ASP A 57 -7.05 -3.48 4.31
N THR A 58 -5.73 -3.53 4.57
CA THR A 58 -5.17 -4.58 5.42
C THR A 58 -5.61 -4.40 6.86
N HIS A 59 -5.76 -3.15 7.30
CA HIS A 59 -6.13 -2.80 8.67
C HIS A 59 -5.28 -3.54 9.72
N GLN A 60 -3.97 -3.54 9.53
CA GLN A 60 -2.93 -4.25 10.28
C GLN A 60 -3.02 -5.78 10.27
N ARG A 61 -3.78 -6.36 9.33
CA ARG A 61 -3.75 -7.80 9.08
C ARG A 61 -2.51 -8.15 8.28
N VAL A 62 -1.84 -9.22 8.72
CA VAL A 62 -0.66 -9.76 8.05
C VAL A 62 -1.01 -11.08 7.40
N PHE A 63 -0.59 -11.26 6.15
CA PHE A 63 -0.84 -12.49 5.39
C PHE A 63 0.26 -12.71 4.35
N PRO A 64 0.39 -13.92 3.79
CA PRO A 64 1.33 -14.18 2.72
C PRO A 64 0.95 -13.39 1.46
N VAL A 65 1.93 -12.68 0.89
CA VAL A 65 1.79 -11.91 -0.35
C VAL A 65 2.65 -12.59 -1.43
N PRO A 66 2.13 -12.83 -2.65
CA PRO A 66 2.92 -13.41 -3.73
C PRO A 66 4.09 -12.49 -4.09
N THR A 67 5.16 -13.05 -4.65
CA THR A 67 6.29 -12.26 -5.11
C THR A 67 5.94 -11.42 -6.36
N GLY A 68 6.62 -10.30 -6.51
CA GLY A 68 6.49 -9.39 -7.64
C GLY A 68 7.68 -8.43 -7.72
N ASP A 69 7.66 -7.57 -8.75
CA ASP A 69 8.68 -6.55 -8.94
C ASP A 69 8.33 -5.27 -8.15
N VAL A 70 7.04 -4.99 -7.97
CA VAL A 70 6.53 -3.81 -7.25
C VAL A 70 5.35 -4.22 -6.38
N LEU A 71 5.37 -3.86 -5.11
CA LEU A 71 4.19 -3.88 -4.25
C LEU A 71 3.52 -2.51 -4.26
N LEU A 72 2.20 -2.46 -4.42
CA LEU A 72 1.37 -1.28 -4.19
C LEU A 72 0.46 -1.55 -2.99
N HIS A 73 0.55 -0.75 -1.93
CA HIS A 73 -0.44 -0.74 -0.84
C HIS A 73 -1.28 0.53 -0.90
N SER A 74 -2.53 0.42 -1.34
CA SER A 74 -3.41 1.56 -1.63
C SER A 74 -4.22 2.03 -0.42
N GLY A 75 -3.57 2.21 0.74
CA GLY A 75 -4.21 2.77 1.93
C GLY A 75 -4.88 1.79 2.88
N ASP A 76 -5.37 2.34 3.99
CA ASP A 76 -5.95 1.63 5.13
C ASP A 76 -5.01 0.56 5.70
N LEU A 77 -3.79 1.03 6.00
CA LEU A 77 -2.72 0.26 6.61
C LEU A 77 -3.11 -0.23 7.99
N THR A 78 -3.86 0.57 8.74
CA THR A 78 -4.21 0.35 10.14
C THR A 78 -5.73 0.34 10.36
N ASN A 79 -6.20 -0.02 11.56
CA ASN A 79 -7.61 0.12 11.91
C ASN A 79 -7.99 1.59 12.19
N THR A 80 -7.15 2.31 12.95
CA THR A 80 -7.42 3.68 13.41
C THR A 80 -6.15 4.53 13.58
N GLY A 81 -5.02 4.18 12.97
CA GLY A 81 -3.78 4.96 13.06
C GLY A 81 -3.02 4.87 14.38
N GLN A 82 -3.18 3.79 15.15
CA GLN A 82 -2.38 3.58 16.38
C GLN A 82 -0.95 3.14 16.05
N PHE A 83 0.01 3.53 16.89
CA PHE A 83 1.42 3.22 16.66
C PHE A 83 1.68 1.71 16.53
N GLU A 84 1.11 0.90 17.41
CA GLU A 84 1.29 -0.56 17.38
C GLU A 84 0.76 -1.18 16.07
N GLY A 85 -0.40 -0.71 15.59
CA GLY A 85 -0.97 -1.18 14.32
C GLY A 85 -0.12 -0.75 13.11
N ALA A 86 0.39 0.47 13.13
CA ALA A 86 1.30 0.99 12.12
C ALA A 86 2.61 0.19 12.10
N LYS A 87 3.17 -0.12 13.27
CA LYS A 87 4.40 -0.91 13.43
C LYS A 87 4.25 -2.34 12.90
N ILE A 88 3.16 -3.03 13.26
CA ILE A 88 2.85 -4.37 12.73
C ILE A 88 2.83 -4.35 11.20
N THR A 89 2.21 -3.33 10.62
CA THR A 89 2.06 -3.19 9.17
C THR A 89 3.40 -2.88 8.49
N ALA A 90 4.17 -1.94 9.03
CA ALA A 90 5.49 -1.59 8.52
C ALA A 90 6.45 -2.79 8.55
N GLU A 91 6.55 -3.47 9.71
CA GLU A 91 7.41 -4.66 9.86
C GLU A 91 7.01 -5.81 8.93
N TRP A 92 5.72 -5.97 8.64
CA TRP A 92 5.24 -6.91 7.64
C TRP A 92 5.66 -6.53 6.22
N ILE A 93 5.55 -5.25 5.84
CA ILE A 93 5.97 -4.75 4.52
C ILE A 93 7.50 -4.85 4.34
N TYR A 94 8.28 -4.56 5.39
CA TYR A 94 9.74 -4.68 5.36
C TYR A 94 10.22 -6.07 4.94
N GLN A 95 9.49 -7.11 5.38
CA GLN A 95 9.83 -8.51 5.12
C GLN A 95 9.47 -8.98 3.71
N MET A 96 8.75 -8.18 2.93
CA MET A 96 8.35 -8.57 1.58
C MET A 96 9.55 -8.53 0.62
N SER A 97 9.62 -9.50 -0.30
CA SER A 97 10.74 -9.61 -1.24
C SER A 97 10.71 -8.60 -2.40
N HIS A 98 9.67 -7.78 -2.48
CA HIS A 98 9.51 -6.77 -3.52
C HIS A 98 10.64 -5.72 -3.43
N PRO A 99 11.40 -5.45 -4.49
CA PRO A 99 12.43 -4.41 -4.48
C PRO A 99 11.87 -3.00 -4.23
N ILE A 100 10.66 -2.72 -4.74
CA ILE A 100 9.96 -1.44 -4.58
C ILE A 100 8.61 -1.71 -3.91
N LYS A 101 8.29 -0.99 -2.84
CA LYS A 101 7.01 -1.04 -2.12
C LYS A 101 6.43 0.36 -2.03
N ILE A 102 5.48 0.68 -2.88
CA ILE A 102 4.81 1.98 -2.85
C ILE A 102 3.62 1.87 -1.92
N VAL A 103 3.55 2.78 -0.96
CA VAL A 103 2.55 2.78 0.12
C VAL A 103 1.91 4.15 0.20
N ILE A 104 0.59 4.19 0.33
CA ILE A 104 -0.15 5.40 0.70
C ILE A 104 -0.92 5.13 1.99
N ALA A 105 -1.28 6.19 2.72
CA ALA A 105 -2.26 6.12 3.79
C ALA A 105 -3.69 6.05 3.24
N GLY A 106 -4.66 5.65 4.07
CA GLY A 106 -6.09 5.77 3.82
C GLY A 106 -6.84 6.45 4.97
N ASN A 107 -8.16 6.50 4.90
CA ASN A 107 -8.97 7.19 5.90
C ASN A 107 -8.92 6.52 7.28
N HIS A 108 -8.57 5.23 7.38
CA HIS A 108 -8.34 4.55 8.66
C HIS A 108 -6.99 4.92 9.31
N ASP A 109 -6.06 5.51 8.58
CA ASP A 109 -4.72 5.83 9.03
C ASP A 109 -4.70 7.20 9.72
N LEU A 110 -5.51 7.33 10.78
CA LEU A 110 -5.88 8.61 11.39
C LEU A 110 -4.70 9.51 11.75
N SER A 111 -3.64 8.93 12.31
CA SER A 111 -2.45 9.66 12.74
C SER A 111 -1.57 10.14 11.59
N PHE A 112 -1.74 9.62 10.38
CA PHE A 112 -1.01 10.05 9.18
C PHE A 112 -1.56 11.38 8.66
N HIS A 113 -2.86 11.67 8.84
CA HIS A 113 -3.44 12.97 8.50
C HIS A 113 -3.11 14.01 9.58
N ARG A 114 -1.83 14.41 9.64
CA ARG A 114 -1.20 15.15 10.74
C ARG A 114 -2.03 16.33 11.28
N ASP A 115 -2.45 17.24 10.40
CA ASP A 115 -3.16 18.46 10.78
C ASP A 115 -4.57 18.18 11.31
N TRP A 116 -5.31 17.30 10.63
CA TRP A 116 -6.62 16.85 11.07
C TRP A 116 -6.53 16.09 12.40
N TYR A 117 -5.52 15.23 12.57
CA TYR A 117 -5.33 14.43 13.77
C TYR A 117 -5.07 15.30 15.00
N GLN A 118 -4.39 16.45 14.84
CA GLN A 118 -4.15 17.40 15.93
C GLN A 118 -5.44 17.74 16.70
N THR A 119 -6.55 17.86 15.98
CA THR A 119 -7.83 18.36 16.50
C THR A 119 -8.94 17.30 16.52
N ASN A 120 -8.71 16.10 15.99
CA ASN A 120 -9.73 15.05 15.91
C ASN A 120 -9.37 13.76 16.66
N TYR A 121 -8.14 13.59 17.16
CA TYR A 121 -7.69 12.33 17.78
C TYR A 121 -8.61 11.82 18.90
N TYR A 122 -9.19 12.72 19.71
CA TYR A 122 -9.99 12.37 20.90
C TYR A 122 -11.26 11.57 20.58
N ARG A 123 -11.72 11.58 19.33
CA ARG A 123 -12.87 10.79 18.87
C ARG A 123 -12.56 9.29 18.81
N TRP A 124 -11.29 8.90 18.70
CA TRP A 124 -10.86 7.51 18.60
C TRP A 124 -9.86 7.11 19.68
N HIS A 125 -8.93 7.99 20.05
CA HIS A 125 -7.83 7.67 20.95
C HIS A 125 -7.94 8.44 22.26
N ARG A 126 -7.73 7.73 23.38
CA ARG A 126 -7.69 8.34 24.73
C ARG A 126 -6.46 9.22 24.93
N GLN A 127 -5.35 8.81 24.34
CA GLN A 127 -4.09 9.53 24.31
C GLN A 127 -3.72 9.78 22.86
N LYS A 128 -3.10 10.92 22.61
CA LYS A 128 -2.68 11.31 21.27
C LYS A 128 -1.41 10.53 20.90
N GLU A 129 -1.43 9.91 19.73
CA GLU A 129 -0.25 9.26 19.16
C GLU A 129 0.75 10.28 18.64
N ASP A 130 2.02 9.90 18.55
CA ASP A 130 3.04 10.69 17.86
C ASP A 130 3.00 10.40 16.36
N SER A 131 2.35 11.29 15.60
CA SER A 131 2.28 11.18 14.14
C SER A 131 3.64 11.15 13.45
N ALA A 132 4.66 11.81 14.01
CA ALA A 132 5.99 11.83 13.41
C ALA A 132 6.69 10.48 13.59
N GLU A 133 6.57 9.89 14.77
CA GLU A 133 7.08 8.54 15.05
C GLU A 133 6.39 7.49 14.17
N ILE A 134 5.07 7.60 13.99
CA ILE A 134 4.32 6.70 13.12
C ILE A 134 4.73 6.85 11.64
N LEU A 135 4.88 8.09 11.16
CA LEU A 135 5.29 8.33 9.78
C LEU A 135 6.73 7.87 9.52
N ASP A 136 7.62 7.91 10.52
CA ASP A 136 9.00 7.40 10.40
C ASP A 136 9.04 5.89 10.10
N LEU A 137 8.04 5.11 10.56
CA LEU A 137 7.89 3.70 10.19
C LEU A 137 7.70 3.48 8.68
N PHE A 138 7.32 4.50 7.90
CA PHE A 138 7.11 4.39 6.46
C PHE A 138 8.05 5.28 5.64
N THR A 139 8.75 6.22 6.29
CA THR A 139 9.60 7.21 5.62
C THR A 139 11.04 7.22 6.11
N GLY A 140 11.32 6.61 7.26
CA GLY A 140 12.63 6.56 7.91
C GLY A 140 13.61 5.58 7.27
N THR A 141 14.78 5.42 7.89
CA THR A 141 15.88 4.60 7.36
C THR A 141 15.46 3.15 7.09
N ASN A 142 14.79 2.51 8.05
CA ASN A 142 14.35 1.11 7.90
C ASN A 142 13.39 0.95 6.73
N ALA A 143 12.46 1.89 6.56
CA ALA A 143 11.52 1.89 5.44
C ALA A 143 12.25 2.01 4.10
N ARG A 144 13.15 2.99 3.97
CA ARG A 144 13.93 3.21 2.74
C ARG A 144 14.85 2.03 2.40
N GLU A 145 15.57 1.51 3.37
CA GLU A 145 16.47 0.35 3.19
C GLU A 145 15.71 -0.92 2.82
N SER A 146 14.45 -1.04 3.27
CA SER A 146 13.56 -2.11 2.85
C SER A 146 12.90 -1.85 1.49
N GLY A 147 13.11 -0.70 0.85
CA GLY A 147 12.52 -0.36 -0.45
C GLY A 147 11.10 0.23 -0.39
N ILE A 148 10.65 0.72 0.77
CA ILE A 148 9.39 1.46 0.87
C ILE A 148 9.54 2.88 0.31
N VAL A 149 8.52 3.28 -0.43
CA VAL A 149 8.27 4.63 -0.91
C VAL A 149 6.86 5.02 -0.45
N TYR A 150 6.77 5.88 0.55
CA TYR A 150 5.50 6.45 0.99
C TYR A 150 5.14 7.66 0.14
N LEU A 151 3.89 7.75 -0.33
CA LEU A 151 3.39 8.88 -1.13
C LEU A 151 2.17 9.52 -0.47
N GLU A 152 2.15 10.84 -0.42
CA GLU A 152 1.05 11.67 0.09
C GLU A 152 0.90 12.90 -0.83
N ASP A 153 0.06 12.75 -1.86
CA ASP A 153 -0.13 13.72 -2.94
C ASP A 153 1.16 13.98 -3.76
N GLU A 154 1.90 12.89 -4.03
CA GLU A 154 3.21 12.93 -4.70
C GLU A 154 3.29 11.95 -5.89
N LEU A 155 4.11 12.33 -6.88
CA LEU A 155 4.47 11.49 -8.03
C LEU A 155 5.81 10.78 -7.78
N TYR A 156 5.87 9.49 -8.09
CA TYR A 156 7.09 8.70 -8.06
C TYR A 156 7.39 8.06 -9.42
N GLU A 157 8.58 8.30 -9.96
CA GLU A 157 9.08 7.68 -11.18
C GLU A 157 10.13 6.62 -10.84
N PHE A 158 10.04 5.44 -11.48
CA PHE A 158 11.02 4.36 -11.29
C PHE A 158 11.13 3.42 -12.49
N GLU A 159 12.17 2.59 -12.47
CA GLU A 159 12.36 1.46 -13.39
C GLU A 159 12.53 0.18 -12.56
N THR A 160 11.90 -0.92 -12.98
CA THR A 160 12.12 -2.23 -12.32
C THR A 160 13.37 -2.95 -12.82
N ARG A 161 14.00 -2.42 -13.87
CA ARG A 161 15.23 -2.93 -14.49
C ARG A 161 15.91 -1.74 -15.17
N ALA A 162 17.23 -1.64 -15.01
CA ALA A 162 18.01 -0.61 -15.68
C ALA A 162 17.81 -0.63 -17.21
N GLY A 163 17.39 0.51 -17.77
CA GLY A 163 17.10 0.66 -19.19
C GLY A 163 15.80 -0.02 -19.64
N GLY A 164 14.95 -0.39 -18.68
CA GLY A 164 13.61 -0.93 -18.92
C GLY A 164 12.57 0.17 -19.14
N ARG A 165 11.29 -0.22 -19.10
CA ARG A 165 10.19 0.75 -19.07
C ARG A 165 10.27 1.57 -17.78
N LYS A 166 10.16 2.89 -17.92
CA LYS A 166 9.86 3.81 -16.84
C LYS A 166 8.39 3.75 -16.47
N TRP A 167 8.12 3.75 -15.18
CA TRP A 167 6.79 3.78 -14.59
C TRP A 167 6.64 5.03 -13.74
N THR A 168 5.45 5.59 -13.75
CA THR A 168 5.05 6.70 -12.88
C THR A 168 3.84 6.30 -12.03
N VAL A 169 3.89 6.61 -10.74
CA VAL A 169 2.80 6.38 -9.79
C VAL A 169 2.50 7.66 -9.06
N PHE A 170 1.27 8.14 -9.13
CA PHE A 170 0.79 9.23 -8.28
C PHE A 170 0.03 8.63 -7.09
N GLY A 171 0.41 8.97 -5.87
CA GLY A 171 -0.19 8.44 -4.65
C GLY A 171 -0.93 9.52 -3.87
N SER A 172 -2.21 9.27 -3.55
CA SER A 172 -3.04 10.22 -2.79
C SER A 172 -3.93 9.48 -1.77
N PRO A 173 -3.90 9.85 -0.48
CA PRO A 173 -4.65 9.15 0.56
C PRO A 173 -6.15 9.51 0.61
N TRP A 174 -6.54 10.53 -0.15
CA TRP A 174 -7.85 11.17 -0.08
C TRP A 174 -8.99 10.27 -0.60
N THR A 175 -10.07 10.19 0.18
CA THR A 175 -11.29 9.43 -0.12
C THR A 175 -12.56 10.28 0.08
N PRO A 176 -13.69 9.98 -0.57
CA PRO A 176 -14.94 10.67 -0.30
C PRO A 176 -15.33 10.60 1.18
N ASP A 177 -15.99 11.65 1.70
CA ASP A 177 -16.38 11.72 3.10
C ASP A 177 -17.13 10.47 3.58
N PHE A 178 -16.61 9.90 4.66
CA PHE A 178 -17.16 8.74 5.36
C PHE A 178 -16.95 8.92 6.86
N TRP A 179 -18.02 9.24 7.59
CA TRP A 179 -18.02 9.40 9.04
C TRP A 179 -17.03 10.46 9.59
N ASN A 180 -16.61 11.42 8.76
CA ASN A 180 -15.58 12.41 9.09
C ASN A 180 -14.32 11.70 9.62
N TRP A 181 -13.74 10.82 8.81
CA TRP A 181 -12.47 10.14 9.08
C TRP A 181 -11.30 10.95 8.50
N ALA A 182 -10.07 10.44 8.62
CA ALA A 182 -8.92 11.09 8.02
C ALA A 182 -9.03 11.13 6.48
N PHE A 183 -8.32 12.06 5.85
CA PHE A 183 -8.23 12.20 4.39
C PHE A 183 -9.59 12.18 3.67
N ASN A 184 -10.60 12.83 4.24
CA ASN A 184 -11.95 12.90 3.65
C ASN A 184 -12.14 14.20 2.86
N TYR A 185 -12.70 14.10 1.66
CA TYR A 185 -13.18 15.25 0.88
C TYR A 185 -14.68 15.15 0.60
N LYS A 186 -15.35 16.30 0.42
CA LYS A 186 -16.77 16.29 0.00
C LYS A 186 -16.89 15.99 -1.49
N ARG A 187 -17.87 15.14 -1.83
CA ARG A 187 -18.26 14.92 -3.23
C ARG A 187 -18.72 16.23 -3.89
N GLY A 188 -18.50 16.36 -5.20
CA GLY A 188 -18.80 17.57 -5.96
C GLY A 188 -17.55 18.42 -6.15
N ARG A 189 -17.68 19.76 -6.07
CA ARG A 189 -16.59 20.68 -6.43
C ARG A 189 -15.29 20.44 -5.68
N GLU A 190 -15.34 20.08 -4.40
CA GLU A 190 -14.13 19.80 -3.62
C GLU A 190 -13.39 18.55 -4.14
N ALA A 191 -14.13 17.52 -4.55
CA ALA A 191 -13.56 16.36 -5.23
C ALA A 191 -12.98 16.74 -6.60
N ASP A 192 -13.68 17.56 -7.38
CA ASP A 192 -13.21 18.01 -8.69
C ASP A 192 -11.92 18.84 -8.56
N ASP A 193 -11.89 19.77 -7.59
CA ASP A 193 -10.73 20.62 -7.30
C ASP A 193 -9.54 19.76 -6.85
N LEU A 194 -9.75 18.80 -5.95
CA LEU A 194 -8.71 17.87 -5.50
C LEU A 194 -8.17 17.02 -6.64
N VAL A 195 -9.04 16.33 -7.38
CA VAL A 195 -8.64 15.44 -8.49
C VAL A 195 -7.93 16.22 -9.59
N SER A 196 -8.27 17.51 -9.79
CA SER A 196 -7.58 18.37 -10.75
C SER A 196 -6.10 18.64 -10.40
N THR A 197 -5.69 18.41 -9.15
CA THR A 197 -4.28 18.54 -8.73
C THR A 197 -3.46 17.29 -9.02
N PHE A 198 -4.11 16.15 -9.33
CA PHE A 198 -3.40 14.90 -9.55
C PHE A 198 -2.61 14.95 -10.84
N THR A 199 -1.32 14.63 -10.72
CA THR A 199 -0.43 14.62 -11.88
C THR A 199 -0.70 13.38 -12.73
N GLU A 200 -0.66 13.54 -14.05
CA GLU A 200 -0.79 12.42 -14.99
C GLU A 200 0.30 11.37 -14.72
N ALA A 201 -0.11 10.12 -14.54
CA ALA A 201 0.75 9.01 -14.19
C ALA A 201 0.25 7.72 -14.87
N ASP A 202 1.14 6.74 -15.04
CA ASP A 202 0.78 5.40 -15.52
C ASP A 202 -0.19 4.70 -14.55
N ILE A 203 -0.06 4.98 -13.25
CA ILE A 203 -0.83 4.38 -12.17
C ILE A 203 -1.24 5.47 -11.18
N LEU A 204 -2.55 5.57 -10.91
CA LEU A 204 -3.09 6.33 -9.80
C LEU A 204 -3.34 5.38 -8.62
N SER A 205 -2.65 5.59 -7.50
CA SER A 205 -2.88 4.87 -6.25
C SER A 205 -3.69 5.78 -5.32
N GLY A 206 -4.97 5.44 -5.14
CA GLY A 206 -5.88 6.17 -4.27
C GLY A 206 -6.82 5.24 -3.51
N THR A 207 -7.50 5.77 -2.51
CA THR A 207 -8.42 5.03 -1.64
C THR A 207 -9.87 5.26 -2.07
N THR A 208 -10.70 4.21 -2.04
CA THR A 208 -12.14 4.32 -2.34
C THR A 208 -12.95 3.72 -1.20
N SER A 209 -13.70 4.56 -0.48
CA SER A 209 -14.70 4.16 0.50
C SER A 209 -16.13 4.22 -0.04
#